data_AF-A0A6G0XRI9-F1
#
_entry.id   AF-A0A6G0XRI9-F1
#
_cell.length_a   1.000
_cell.length_b   1.000
_cell.length_c   1.000
_cell.angle_alpha   90.00
_cell.angle_beta   90.00
_cell.angle_gamma   90.00
#
_symmetry.space_group_name_H-M   'P 1'
#
loop_
_entity.id
_entity.type
_entity.pdbx_description
1 polymer ?
#
loop_
_entity_poly.entity_id
_entity_poly.type
_entity_poly.pdbx_seq_one_letter_code
_entity_poly.pdbx_strand_id
1 'polypeptide(L)'
;MALRLAAEKLGGSNPAVTLYRQITKQVPRVLTLYDINMEPSEARLAVQAFFRKNADVKDPRVVDMLITKAGMELEETLMQWKQKAHLETLLDSGLKLKNEKLKVVDEDEEGLANFFAGVKDSKDEN
;
A
#
# COMPACT_ATOMS: atom_id res chain seq x y z
N MET A 1 13.87 1.62 -22.37
CA MET A 1 13.84 0.24 -22.93
C MET A 1 14.87 -0.71 -22.30
N ALA A 2 15.85 -0.27 -21.50
CA ALA A 2 16.88 -1.14 -20.94
C ALA A 2 16.46 -1.98 -19.70
N LEU A 3 15.42 -1.55 -18.96
CA LEU A 3 15.00 -2.25 -17.73
C LEU A 3 14.22 -3.55 -17.99
N ARG A 4 13.60 -3.67 -19.18
CA ARG A 4 12.79 -4.83 -19.59
C ARG A 4 13.66 -6.04 -19.98
N LEU A 5 14.85 -5.81 -20.53
CA LEU A 5 15.76 -6.85 -21.01
C LEU A 5 16.47 -7.58 -19.85
N ALA A 6 16.70 -6.90 -18.73
CA ALA A 6 17.33 -7.52 -17.55
C ALA A 6 16.38 -8.47 -16.78
N ALA A 7 15.07 -8.22 -16.85
CA ALA A 7 14.06 -9.07 -16.20
C ALA A 7 13.82 -10.40 -16.93
N GLU A 8 14.15 -10.48 -18.22
CA GLU A 8 13.95 -11.70 -19.03
C GLU A 8 14.94 -12.83 -18.69
N LYS A 9 16.08 -12.52 -18.04
CA LYS A 9 17.16 -13.49 -17.75
C LYS A 9 17.16 -14.11 -16.35
N LEU A 10 16.25 -13.72 -15.46
CA LEU A 10 16.10 -14.32 -14.13
C LEU A 10 14.70 -14.89 -14.00
N GLY A 11 14.59 -16.22 -14.04
CA GLY A 11 13.31 -16.92 -13.96
C GLY A 11 12.41 -16.45 -12.81
N GLY A 12 11.19 -16.01 -13.16
CA GLY A 12 9.97 -16.36 -12.42
C GLY A 12 9.49 -15.46 -11.26
N SER A 13 10.22 -14.43 -10.81
CA SER A 13 9.72 -13.56 -9.72
C SER A 13 9.11 -12.26 -10.27
N ASN A 14 7.82 -12.05 -10.03
CA ASN A 14 7.15 -10.79 -10.34
C ASN A 14 7.94 -9.61 -9.70
N PRO A 15 8.36 -8.61 -10.49
CA PRO A 15 9.22 -7.52 -10.01
C PRO A 15 8.59 -6.73 -8.86
N ALA A 16 7.25 -6.59 -8.84
CA ALA A 16 6.54 -5.95 -7.74
C ALA A 16 6.68 -6.71 -6.41
N VAL A 17 6.71 -8.05 -6.46
CA VAL A 17 6.87 -8.89 -5.26
C VAL A 17 8.31 -8.82 -4.74
N THR A 18 9.29 -8.76 -5.64
CA THR A 18 10.69 -8.57 -5.25
C THR A 18 10.88 -7.23 -4.54
N LEU A 19 10.31 -6.15 -5.09
CA LEU A 19 10.36 -4.82 -4.49
C LEU A 19 9.65 -4.80 -3.12
N TYR A 20 8.46 -5.40 -3.02
CA TYR A 20 7.73 -5.49 -1.75
C TYR A 20 8.55 -6.20 -0.65
N ARG A 21 9.23 -7.31 -0.99
CA ARG A 21 10.13 -8.00 -0.05
C ARG A 21 11.33 -7.14 0.36
N GLN A 22 11.86 -6.33 -0.54
CA GLN A 22 12.96 -5.42 -0.22
C GLN A 22 12.50 -4.32 0.74
N ILE A 23 11.37 -3.66 0.45
CA ILE A 23 10.81 -2.60 1.30
C ILE A 23 10.51 -3.15 2.70
N THR A 24 9.76 -4.25 2.80
CA THR A 24 9.36 -4.85 4.09
C THR A 24 10.54 -5.24 4.98
N LYS A 25 11.68 -5.64 4.39
CA LYS A 25 12.93 -5.89 5.13
C LYS A 25 13.56 -4.60 5.66
N GLN A 26 13.46 -3.50 4.93
CA GLN A 26 14.02 -2.20 5.32
C GLN A 26 13.13 -1.42 6.30
N VAL A 27 11.82 -1.71 6.36
CA VAL A 27 10.86 -0.99 7.23
C VAL A 27 11.35 -0.82 8.68
N PRO A 28 11.77 -1.86 9.42
CA PRO A 28 12.22 -1.68 10.80
C PRO A 28 13.42 -0.75 10.91
N ARG A 29 14.36 -0.84 9.95
CA ARG A 29 15.53 0.04 9.90
C ARG A 29 15.11 1.49 9.66
N VAL A 30 14.18 1.74 8.74
CA VAL A 30 13.67 3.09 8.45
C VAL A 30 12.97 3.68 9.68
N LEU A 31 12.14 2.90 10.40
CA LEU A 31 11.49 3.37 11.62
C LEU A 31 12.50 3.81 12.68
N THR A 32 13.57 3.03 12.88
CA THR A 32 14.64 3.41 13.81
C THR A 32 15.46 4.60 13.33
N LEU A 33 15.66 4.74 12.02
CA LEU A 33 16.45 5.81 11.41
C LEU A 33 15.79 7.18 11.59
N TYR A 34 14.47 7.20 11.53
CA TYR A 34 13.64 8.41 11.61
C TYR A 34 12.96 8.61 12.96
N ASP A 35 13.26 7.75 13.94
CA ASP A 35 12.68 7.79 15.29
C ASP A 35 11.14 7.88 15.27
N ILE A 36 10.51 6.98 14.49
CA ILE A 36 9.05 6.92 14.35
C ILE A 36 8.51 5.89 15.35
N ASN A 37 7.63 6.34 16.24
CA ASN A 37 6.98 5.51 17.26
C ASN A 37 5.79 4.73 16.69
N MET A 38 6.04 3.85 15.72
CA MET A 38 5.04 2.95 15.14
C MET A 38 5.52 1.51 15.23
N GLU A 39 4.59 0.59 15.45
CA GLU A 39 4.93 -0.84 15.51
C GLU A 39 5.33 -1.36 14.11
N PRO A 40 6.41 -2.15 13.98
CA PRO A 40 6.90 -2.58 12.66
C PRO A 40 5.92 -3.40 11.83
N SER A 41 5.03 -4.20 12.45
CA SER A 41 3.96 -4.91 11.76
C SER A 41 2.91 -3.95 11.20
N GLU A 42 2.51 -2.93 11.95
CA GLU A 42 1.60 -1.88 11.49
C GLU A 42 2.16 -1.13 10.29
N ALA A 43 3.43 -0.71 10.34
CA ALA A 43 4.10 -0.07 9.21
C ALA A 43 4.18 -0.98 7.97
N ARG A 44 4.41 -2.30 8.14
CA ARG A 44 4.37 -3.27 7.04
C ARG A 44 2.98 -3.40 6.43
N LEU A 45 1.92 -3.35 7.24
CA LEU A 45 0.54 -3.37 6.77
C LEU A 45 0.21 -2.08 5.99
N ALA A 46 0.69 -0.92 6.43
CA ALA A 46 0.54 0.33 5.68
C ALA A 46 1.21 0.23 4.30
N VAL A 47 2.45 -0.29 4.24
CA VAL A 47 3.13 -0.59 2.97
C VAL A 47 2.30 -1.56 2.11
N GLN A 48 1.77 -2.63 2.69
CA GLN A 48 0.92 -3.58 1.97
C GLN A 48 -0.32 -2.91 1.37
N ALA A 49 -0.97 -2.00 2.09
CA ALA A 49 -2.14 -1.26 1.62
C ALA A 49 -1.83 -0.46 0.34
N PHE A 50 -0.65 0.18 0.24
CA PHE A 50 -0.24 0.88 -0.98
C PHE A 50 -0.05 -0.04 -2.19
N PHE A 51 0.52 -1.23 -1.99
CA PHE A 51 0.62 -2.22 -3.06
C PHE A 51 -0.76 -2.73 -3.48
N ARG A 52 -1.67 -2.92 -2.53
CA ARG A 52 -3.04 -3.37 -2.80
C ARG A 52 -3.90 -2.30 -3.46
N LYS A 53 -3.66 -1.01 -3.19
CA LYS A 53 -4.35 0.12 -3.84
C LYS A 53 -4.17 0.10 -5.36
N ASN A 54 -3.01 -0.32 -5.84
CA ASN A 54 -2.70 -0.36 -7.27
C ASN A 54 -2.87 -1.76 -7.88
N ALA A 55 -3.55 -2.70 -7.19
CA ALA A 55 -3.71 -4.07 -7.65
C ALA A 55 -4.54 -4.20 -8.94
N ASP A 56 -5.43 -3.24 -9.20
CA ASP A 56 -6.34 -3.25 -10.35
C ASP A 56 -5.68 -2.76 -11.65
N VAL A 57 -4.45 -2.25 -11.58
CA VAL A 57 -3.71 -1.73 -12.72
C VAL A 57 -3.20 -2.88 -13.59
N LYS A 58 -3.74 -3.01 -14.81
CA LYS A 58 -3.40 -4.09 -15.76
C LYS A 58 -2.39 -3.70 -16.83
N ASP A 59 -2.21 -2.40 -17.11
CA ASP A 59 -1.28 -1.95 -18.15
C ASP A 59 0.18 -2.16 -17.69
N PRO A 60 0.98 -2.99 -18.40
CA PRO A 60 2.37 -3.26 -18.01
C PRO A 60 3.25 -2.00 -17.98
N ARG A 61 2.98 -0.99 -18.81
CA ARG A 61 3.79 0.25 -18.81
C ARG A 61 3.60 1.05 -17.52
N VAL A 62 2.36 1.07 -17.01
CA VAL A 62 2.03 1.74 -15.76
C VAL A 62 2.61 0.96 -14.59
N VAL A 63 2.56 -0.37 -14.63
CA VAL A 63 3.19 -1.23 -13.61
C VAL A 63 4.70 -0.97 -13.52
N ASP A 64 5.41 -0.94 -14.65
CA ASP A 64 6.85 -0.65 -14.68
C ASP A 64 7.18 0.73 -14.09
N MET A 65 6.34 1.74 -14.39
CA MET A 65 6.48 3.09 -13.84
C MET A 65 6.26 3.10 -12.33
N LEU A 66 5.22 2.41 -11.82
CA LEU A 66 4.93 2.32 -10.40
C LEU A 66 6.05 1.62 -9.63
N ILE A 67 6.62 0.56 -10.19
CA ILE A 67 7.77 -0.15 -9.61
C ILE A 67 8.99 0.78 -9.54
N THR A 68 9.27 1.51 -10.62
CA THR A 68 10.38 2.47 -10.66
C THR A 68 10.20 3.56 -9.61
N LYS A 69 8.99 4.14 -9.53
CA LYS A 69 8.66 5.18 -8.54
C LYS A 69 8.82 4.68 -7.10
N ALA A 70 8.33 3.49 -6.79
CA ALA A 70 8.46 2.92 -5.45
C ALA A 70 9.91 2.54 -5.11
N GLY A 71 10.72 2.16 -6.10
CA GLY A 71 12.17 1.97 -5.94
C GLY A 71 12.89 3.27 -5.59
N MET A 72 12.58 4.37 -6.30
CA MET A 72 13.11 5.71 -6.00
C MET A 72 12.72 6.18 -4.60
N GLU A 73 11.45 5.99 -4.23
CA GLU A 73 10.95 6.32 -2.89
C GLU A 73 11.75 5.62 -1.79
N LEU A 74 12.04 4.33 -1.97
CA LEU A 74 12.87 3.57 -1.02
C LEU A 74 14.30 4.12 -0.95
N GLU A 75 14.92 4.43 -2.08
CA GLU A 75 16.27 4.99 -2.12
C GLU A 75 16.34 6.34 -1.40
N GLU A 76 15.39 7.24 -1.65
CA GLU A 76 15.30 8.54 -0.98
C GLU A 76 15.16 8.41 0.54
N THR A 77 14.39 7.43 1.02
CA THR A 77 14.26 7.16 2.46
C THR A 77 15.51 6.57 3.08
N LEU A 78 16.21 5.68 2.37
CA LEU A 78 17.45 5.07 2.88
C LEU A 78 18.62 6.06 2.89
N MET A 79 18.67 6.95 1.91
CA MET A 79 19.67 8.02 1.79
C MET A 79 19.37 9.24 2.66
N GLN A 80 18.28 9.21 3.42
CA GLN A 80 17.82 10.31 4.29
C GLN A 80 17.57 11.63 3.55
N TRP A 81 17.15 11.57 2.28
CA TRP A 81 16.78 12.76 1.53
C TRP A 81 15.39 13.29 1.92
N LYS A 82 14.53 12.42 2.47
CA LYS A 82 13.24 12.83 3.04
C LYS A 82 13.35 13.15 4.53
N GLN A 83 12.53 14.09 4.99
CA GLN A 83 12.31 14.38 6.42
C GLN A 83 11.30 13.42 7.07
N LYS A 84 11.37 13.29 8.40
CA LYS A 84 10.47 12.48 9.24
C LYS A 84 8.98 12.71 8.95
N ALA A 85 8.55 13.97 8.85
CA ALA A 85 7.15 14.33 8.62
C ALA A 85 6.57 13.73 7.32
N HIS A 86 7.38 13.62 6.27
CA HIS A 86 6.94 13.00 5.02
C HIS A 86 6.68 11.50 5.18
N LEU A 87 7.46 10.82 6.04
CA LEU A 87 7.28 9.40 6.31
C LEU A 87 6.08 9.14 7.21
N GLU A 88 5.89 9.97 8.25
CA GLU A 88 4.72 9.88 9.12
C GLU A 88 3.42 10.07 8.33
N THR A 89 3.34 11.14 7.53
CA THR A 89 2.17 11.39 6.66
C THR A 89 1.94 10.26 5.65
N LEU A 90 3.01 9.68 5.10
CA LEU A 90 2.92 8.52 4.21
C LEU A 90 2.37 7.30 4.95
N LEU A 91 2.92 6.92 6.09
CA LEU A 91 2.48 5.75 6.87
C LEU A 91 1.03 5.91 7.35
N ASP A 92 0.66 7.09 7.84
CA ASP A 92 -0.71 7.40 8.25
C ASP A 92 -1.70 7.25 7.10
N SER A 93 -1.34 7.71 5.89
CA SER A 93 -2.18 7.54 4.72
C SER A 93 -2.34 6.07 4.32
N GLY A 94 -1.31 5.24 4.52
CA GLY A 94 -1.38 3.80 4.31
C GLY A 94 -2.31 3.10 5.31
N LEU A 95 -2.30 3.53 6.57
CA LEU A 95 -3.22 3.02 7.60
C LEU A 95 -4.67 3.41 7.33
N LYS A 96 -4.92 4.63 6.86
CA LYS A 96 -6.27 5.06 6.43
C LYS A 96 -6.82 4.16 5.33
N LEU A 97 -6.02 3.84 4.31
CA LEU A 97 -6.42 2.93 3.23
C LEU A 97 -6.76 1.52 3.73
N LYS A 98 -6.02 1.02 4.74
CA LYS A 98 -6.33 -0.26 5.39
C LYS A 98 -7.67 -0.19 6.12
N ASN A 99 -7.90 0.87 6.89
CA ASN A 99 -9.12 1.02 7.69
C ASN A 99 -10.36 1.25 6.81
N GLU A 100 -10.24 1.98 5.70
CA GLU A 100 -11.31 2.14 4.70
C GLU A 100 -11.75 0.79 4.13
N LYS A 101 -10.80 -0.10 3.80
CA LYS A 101 -11.15 -1.45 3.35
C LYS A 101 -11.86 -2.29 4.41
N LEU A 102 -11.57 -2.07 5.69
CA LEU A 102 -12.26 -2.78 6.78
C LEU A 102 -13.72 -2.32 6.89
N LYS A 103 -13.95 -1.00 6.83
CA LYS A 103 -15.30 -0.42 6.90
C LYS A 103 -16.25 -0.90 5.80
N VAL A 104 -15.76 -1.04 4.57
CA VAL A 104 -16.59 -1.55 3.47
C VAL A 104 -17.11 -2.97 3.74
N VAL A 105 -16.34 -3.80 4.45
CA VAL A 105 -16.78 -5.15 4.83
C VAL A 105 -17.88 -5.11 5.90
N ASP A 106 -17.77 -4.17 6.84
CA ASP A 106 -18.79 -3.97 7.88
C ASP A 106 -20.09 -3.36 7.32
N GLU A 107 -20.00 -2.51 6.28
CA GLU A 107 -21.18 -1.94 5.60
C GLU A 107 -22.08 -3.02 4.96
N ASP A 108 -21.50 -4.10 4.41
CA ASP A 108 -22.27 -5.21 3.86
C ASP A 108 -23.04 -5.99 4.95
N GLU A 109 -22.44 -6.14 6.14
CA GLU A 109 -23.07 -6.73 7.33
C GLU A 109 -24.19 -5.82 7.88
N GLU A 110 -23.96 -4.50 7.89
CA GLU A 110 -24.98 -3.50 8.22
C GLU A 110 -26.14 -3.52 7.20
N GLY A 111 -25.84 -3.72 5.92
CA GLY A 111 -26.85 -3.90 4.87
C GLY A 111 -27.74 -5.13 5.11
N LEU A 112 -27.15 -6.25 5.54
CA LEU A 112 -27.90 -7.45 5.94
C LEU A 112 -28.68 -7.23 7.23
N ALA A 113 -28.10 -6.58 8.23
CA ALA A 113 -28.78 -6.25 9.48
C ALA A 113 -29.97 -5.32 9.23
N ASN A 114 -29.82 -4.31 8.37
CA ASN A 114 -30.89 -3.39 7.97
C ASN A 114 -31.98 -4.12 7.16
N PHE A 115 -31.59 -5.06 6.30
CA PHE A 115 -32.50 -5.94 5.56
C PHE A 115 -33.33 -6.83 6.50
N PHE A 116 -32.70 -7.52 7.46
CA PHE A 116 -33.41 -8.36 8.44
C PHE A 116 -34.20 -7.55 9.48
N ALA A 117 -33.75 -6.34 9.80
CA ALA A 117 -34.46 -5.42 10.69
C ALA A 117 -35.69 -4.77 10.05
N GLY A 118 -35.87 -4.91 8.72
CA GLY A 118 -37.00 -4.32 7.99
C GLY A 118 -36.96 -2.79 7.96
N VAL A 119 -35.80 -2.18 8.19
CA VAL A 119 -35.61 -0.74 8.08
C VAL A 119 -35.61 -0.42 6.58
N LYS A 120 -36.67 0.25 6.10
CA LYS A 120 -36.68 0.81 4.75
C LYS A 120 -35.68 1.95 4.72
N ASP A 121 -34.59 1.75 3.99
CA ASP A 121 -33.61 2.82 3.76
C ASP A 121 -34.32 3.96 3.02
N SER A 122 -34.42 5.14 3.64
CA SER A 122 -35.09 6.31 3.07
C SER A 122 -34.25 7.01 1.99
N LYS A 123 -33.22 6.34 1.48
CA LYS A 123 -32.27 6.86 0.47
C LYS A 123 -32.73 6.65 -0.97
N ASP A 124 -33.83 5.95 -1.20
CA ASP A 124 -34.42 5.76 -2.53
C ASP A 124 -35.32 6.92 -2.98
N GLU A 125 -35.39 8.03 -2.24
CA GLU A 125 -36.05 9.28 -2.65
C GLU A 125 -35.03 10.36 -3.05
N ASN A 126 -34.39 10.16 -4.22
CA ASN A 126 -34.06 11.16 -5.27
C ASN A 126 -33.04 10.63 -6.27
#